data_AF-A0A1L8TPG4-F1
#
_entry.id   AF-A0A1L8TPG4-F1
#
_cell.length_a   1.000
_cell.length_b   1.000
_cell.length_c   1.000
_cell.angle_alpha   90.00
_cell.angle_beta   90.00
_cell.angle_gamma   90.00
#
_symmetry.space_group_name_H-M   'P 1'
#
loop_
_entity.id
_entity.type
_entity.pdbx_description
1 polymer ?
#
loop_
_entity_poly.entity_id
_entity_poly.type
_entity_poly.pdbx_seq_one_letter_code
_entity_poly.pdbx_strand_id
1 'polypeptide(L)'
;MGELFRRGTKAIGVGSVCLIISKLIEHAPAVITWREFAAFSLMSCLIGWYTLIFEVESLTYYVLFPIHLLLSFVTSSLVQSYLIADFKLSKWLSFFPGFLIIYLLVWLFIIIRRKLVVEVINQNLRR
;
A
#
# COMPACT_ATOMS: atom_id res chain seq x y z
N MET A 1 -9.77 9.95 -16.46
CA MET A 1 -9.95 8.50 -16.20
C MET A 1 -8.66 7.68 -16.34
N GLY A 2 -7.76 7.95 -17.32
CA GLY A 2 -6.57 7.11 -17.55
C GLY A 2 -5.53 7.07 -16.42
N GLU A 3 -5.30 8.18 -15.70
CA GLU A 3 -4.31 8.26 -14.61
C GLU A 3 -4.67 7.37 -13.41
N LEU A 4 -5.95 7.40 -13.01
CA LEU A 4 -6.53 6.57 -11.94
C LEU A 4 -6.41 5.08 -12.25
N PHE A 5 -6.73 4.69 -13.48
CA PHE A 5 -6.66 3.30 -13.93
C PHE A 5 -5.20 2.79 -13.98
N ARG A 6 -4.28 3.61 -14.50
CA ARG A 6 -2.84 3.29 -14.56
C ARG A 6 -2.20 3.12 -13.18
N ARG A 7 -2.65 3.90 -12.19
CA ARG A 7 -2.18 3.76 -10.80
C ARG A 7 -2.78 2.55 -10.10
N GLY A 8 -4.07 2.30 -10.33
CA GLY A 8 -4.74 1.10 -9.83
C GLY A 8 -4.05 -0.18 -10.30
N THR A 9 -3.75 -0.31 -11.59
CA THR A 9 -3.07 -1.51 -12.13
C THR A 9 -1.65 -1.71 -11.60
N LYS A 10 -0.87 -0.64 -11.45
CA LYS A 10 0.45 -0.70 -10.80
C LYS A 10 0.35 -1.11 -9.34
N ALA A 11 -0.64 -0.58 -8.63
CA ALA A 11 -0.86 -0.90 -7.22
C ALA A 11 -1.33 -2.35 -7.05
N ILE A 12 -2.22 -2.86 -7.90
CA ILE A 12 -2.63 -4.27 -7.90
C ILE A 12 -1.41 -5.20 -7.96
N GLY A 13 -0.45 -4.92 -8.85
CA GLY A 13 0.80 -5.69 -8.96
C GLY A 13 1.59 -5.75 -7.65
N VAL A 14 1.70 -4.62 -6.93
CA VAL A 14 2.34 -4.56 -5.61
C VAL A 14 1.59 -5.40 -4.58
N GLY A 15 0.24 -5.33 -4.59
CA GLY A 15 -0.62 -6.09 -3.67
C GLY A 15 -0.43 -7.60 -3.81
N SER A 16 -0.36 -8.09 -5.04
CA SER A 16 -0.10 -9.51 -5.33
C SER A 16 1.29 -9.98 -4.87
N VAL A 17 2.33 -9.14 -5.00
CA VAL A 17 3.67 -9.47 -4.50
C VAL A 17 3.69 -9.54 -2.97
N CYS A 18 3.04 -8.58 -2.30
CA CYS A 18 2.92 -8.58 -0.84
C CYS A 18 2.20 -9.83 -0.32
N LEU A 19 1.15 -10.29 -1.01
CA LEU A 19 0.43 -11.52 -0.66
C LEU A 19 1.30 -12.78 -0.77
N ILE A 20 2.15 -12.87 -1.81
CA ILE A 20 3.09 -13.99 -1.96
C ILE A 20 4.11 -13.97 -0.81
N ILE A 21 4.66 -12.80 -0.50
CA ILE A 21 5.64 -12.63 0.59
C ILE A 21 5.01 -13.01 1.94
N SER A 22 3.77 -12.59 2.21
CA SER A 22 3.11 -12.92 3.49
C SER A 22 2.90 -14.42 3.65
N LYS A 23 2.48 -15.13 2.58
CA LYS A 23 2.31 -16.58 2.61
C LYS A 23 3.63 -17.33 2.75
N LEU A 24 4.71 -16.83 2.15
CA LEU A 24 6.06 -17.38 2.31
C LEU A 24 6.55 -17.27 3.77
N ILE A 25 6.30 -16.13 4.43
CA ILE A 25 6.68 -15.91 5.83
C ILE A 25 5.85 -16.82 6.75
N GLU A 26 4.56 -16.99 6.49
CA GLU A 26 3.66 -17.80 7.31
C GLU A 26 3.87 -19.32 7.18
N HIS A 27 4.75 -19.79 6.28
CA HIS A 27 4.97 -21.22 5.99
C HIS A 27 3.66 -21.99 5.71
N ALA A 28 2.61 -21.28 5.28
CA ALA A 28 1.32 -21.86 4.97
C ALA A 28 1.38 -22.53 3.59
N PRO A 29 0.64 -23.63 3.36
CA PRO A 29 0.54 -24.21 2.02
C PRO A 29 0.06 -23.12 1.06
N ALA A 30 0.79 -22.92 -0.04
CA ALA A 30 0.66 -21.83 -1.00
C ALA A 30 -0.62 -21.93 -1.87
N VAL A 31 -1.72 -22.43 -1.31
CA VAL A 31 -3.03 -22.42 -1.96
C VAL A 31 -3.60 -21.01 -1.76
N ILE A 32 -3.25 -20.12 -2.68
CA ILE A 32 -3.83 -18.79 -2.75
C ILE A 32 -5.25 -18.93 -3.28
N THR A 33 -6.24 -18.63 -2.45
CA THR A 33 -7.63 -18.64 -2.90
C THR A 33 -7.92 -17.40 -3.73
N TRP A 34 -8.82 -17.53 -4.71
CA TRP A 34 -9.26 -16.39 -5.53
C TRP A 34 -9.79 -15.22 -4.68
N ARG A 35 -10.44 -15.53 -3.55
CA ARG A 35 -10.94 -14.53 -2.59
C ARG A 35 -9.81 -13.75 -1.92
N GLU A 36 -8.73 -14.40 -1.49
CA GLU A 36 -7.56 -13.72 -0.93
C GLU A 36 -6.89 -12.84 -1.99
N PHE A 37 -6.69 -13.37 -3.20
CA PHE A 37 -6.10 -12.61 -4.30
C PHE A 37 -6.92 -11.35 -4.63
N ALA A 38 -8.25 -11.49 -4.76
CA ALA A 38 -9.14 -10.36 -5.05
C ALA A 38 -9.13 -9.32 -3.92
N ALA A 39 -9.17 -9.76 -2.66
CA ALA A 39 -9.17 -8.88 -1.50
C ALA A 39 -7.87 -8.07 -1.39
N PHE A 40 -6.70 -8.71 -1.54
CA PHE A 40 -5.40 -8.03 -1.53
C PHE A 40 -5.20 -7.12 -2.75
N SER A 41 -5.70 -7.53 -3.93
CA SER A 41 -5.65 -6.70 -5.13
C SER A 41 -6.49 -5.42 -4.97
N LEU A 42 -7.71 -5.57 -4.44
CA LEU A 42 -8.60 -4.44 -4.15
C LEU A 42 -8.00 -3.52 -3.08
N MET A 43 -7.48 -4.09 -1.99
CA MET A 43 -6.78 -3.35 -0.94
C MET A 43 -5.66 -2.48 -1.51
N SER A 44 -4.79 -3.08 -2.33
CA SER A 44 -3.66 -2.36 -2.91
C SER A 44 -4.12 -1.28 -3.89
N CYS A 45 -5.15 -1.54 -4.68
CA CYS A 45 -5.76 -0.54 -5.56
C CYS A 45 -6.27 0.68 -4.76
N LEU A 46 -7.00 0.45 -3.67
CA LEU A 46 -7.51 1.51 -2.80
C LEU A 46 -6.38 2.33 -2.18
N ILE A 47 -5.34 1.66 -1.65
CA ILE A 47 -4.17 2.33 -1.10
C ILE A 47 -3.45 3.17 -2.17
N GLY A 48 -3.31 2.64 -3.39
CA GLY A 48 -2.77 3.38 -4.52
C GLY A 48 -3.58 4.63 -4.89
N TRP A 49 -4.92 4.58 -4.72
CA TRP A 49 -5.77 5.76 -4.88
C TRP A 49 -5.64 6.75 -3.72
N TYR A 50 -5.49 6.29 -2.47
CA TYR A 50 -5.24 7.20 -1.35
C TYR A 50 -3.96 8.01 -1.57
N THR A 51 -2.96 7.49 -2.29
CA THR A 51 -1.75 8.25 -2.61
C THR A 51 -2.03 9.53 -3.41
N LEU A 52 -3.20 9.65 -4.06
CA LEU A 52 -3.62 10.88 -4.75
C LEU A 52 -3.85 12.05 -3.80
N ILE A 53 -4.09 11.81 -2.51
CA ILE A 53 -4.24 12.91 -1.55
C ILE A 53 -2.97 13.77 -1.47
N PHE A 54 -1.80 13.19 -1.77
CA PHE A 54 -0.53 13.91 -1.83
C PHE A 54 -0.33 14.78 -3.07
N GLU A 55 -1.29 14.79 -4.00
CA GLU A 55 -1.32 15.69 -5.15
C GLU A 55 -2.17 16.94 -4.87
N VAL A 56 -2.87 16.97 -3.74
CA VAL A 56 -3.66 18.12 -3.32
C VAL A 56 -2.72 19.20 -2.77
N GLU A 57 -2.52 20.28 -3.53
CA GLU A 57 -1.62 21.37 -3.18
C GLU A 57 -2.06 22.18 -1.94
N SER A 58 -3.33 22.08 -1.55
CA SER A 58 -3.88 22.89 -0.46
C SER A 58 -3.49 22.41 0.94
N LEU A 59 -2.98 21.19 1.09
CA LEU A 59 -2.65 20.59 2.38
C LEU A 59 -1.16 20.22 2.47
N THR A 60 -0.58 20.42 3.65
CA THR A 60 0.83 20.08 3.88
C THR A 60 1.02 18.57 3.99
N TYR A 61 2.21 18.12 3.58
CA TYR A 61 2.59 16.71 3.64
C TYR A 61 2.50 16.13 5.06
N TYR A 62 2.74 16.95 6.09
CA TYR A 62 2.62 16.59 7.51
C TYR A 62 1.19 16.25 7.92
N VAL A 63 0.18 16.83 7.27
CA VAL A 63 -1.24 16.55 7.53
C VAL A 63 -1.72 15.38 6.68
N LEU A 64 -1.29 15.31 5.43
CA LEU A 64 -1.71 14.25 4.50
C LEU A 64 -1.12 12.89 4.87
N PHE A 65 0.10 12.85 5.42
CA PHE A 65 0.74 11.60 5.82
C PHE A 65 -0.04 10.80 6.88
N PRO A 66 -0.42 11.36 8.04
CA PRO A 66 -1.21 10.62 9.02
C PRO A 66 -2.59 10.23 8.48
N ILE A 67 -3.21 11.04 7.61
CA ILE A 67 -4.47 10.70 6.95
C ILE A 67 -4.30 9.46 6.05
N HIS A 68 -3.28 9.46 5.18
CA HIS A 68 -2.98 8.33 4.31
C HIS A 68 -2.68 7.06 5.11
N LEU A 69 -1.90 7.20 6.18
CA LEU A 69 -1.54 6.11 7.09
C LEU A 69 -2.80 5.50 7.72
N LEU A 70 -3.68 6.35 8.28
CA LEU A 70 -4.96 5.92 8.85
C LEU A 70 -5.84 5.21 7.84
N LEU A 71 -6.03 5.78 6.65
CA LEU A 71 -6.85 5.17 5.59
C LEU A 71 -6.30 3.82 5.14
N SER A 72 -5.00 3.74 4.94
CA SER A 72 -4.30 2.51 4.55
C SER A 72 -4.43 1.46 5.65
N PHE A 73 -4.28 1.86 6.91
CA PHE A 73 -4.38 0.97 8.06
C PHE A 73 -5.79 0.41 8.26
N VAL A 74 -6.80 1.27 8.20
CA VAL A 74 -8.21 0.86 8.28
C VAL A 74 -8.54 -0.11 7.16
N THR A 75 -8.12 0.20 5.93
CA THR A 75 -8.38 -0.66 4.76
C THR A 75 -7.72 -2.03 4.91
N SER A 76 -6.45 -2.08 5.29
CA SER A 76 -5.73 -3.34 5.53
C SER A 76 -6.37 -4.16 6.64
N SER A 77 -6.82 -3.49 7.71
CA SER A 77 -7.47 -4.16 8.84
C SER A 77 -8.84 -4.72 8.50
N LEU A 78 -9.64 -4.00 7.70
CA LEU A 78 -10.93 -4.48 7.18
C LEU A 78 -10.74 -5.69 6.29
N VAL A 79 -9.75 -5.67 5.40
CA VAL A 79 -9.42 -6.79 4.52
C VAL A 79 -8.98 -8.00 5.32
N GLN A 80 -8.14 -7.81 6.34
CA GLN A 80 -7.71 -8.91 7.19
C GLN A 80 -8.85 -9.49 8.02
N SER A 81 -9.76 -8.65 8.52
CA SER A 81 -10.97 -9.08 9.24
C SER A 81 -11.96 -9.80 8.33
N TYR A 82 -12.06 -9.41 7.07
CA TYR A 82 -12.88 -10.09 6.07
C TYR A 82 -12.31 -11.48 5.70
N LEU A 83 -10.99 -11.63 5.69
CA LEU A 83 -10.34 -12.89 5.35
C LEU A 83 -10.27 -13.86 6.53
N ILE A 84 -10.06 -13.35 7.75
CA ILE A 84 -9.98 -14.13 8.98
C ILE A 84 -11.24 -13.88 9.81
N ALA A 85 -12.16 -14.85 9.84
CA ALA A 85 -13.45 -14.73 10.52
C ALA A 85 -13.37 -14.50 12.05
N ASP A 86 -12.21 -14.72 12.69
CA ASP A 86 -12.01 -14.57 14.15
C ASP A 86 -10.93 -13.53 14.48
N PHE A 87 -10.99 -12.36 13.80
CA PHE A 87 -10.02 -11.29 13.98
C PHE A 87 -10.24 -10.52 15.30
N LYS A 88 -9.63 -11.03 16.38
CA LYS A 88 -9.68 -10.46 17.73
C LYS A 88 -8.70 -9.29 17.92
N LEU A 89 -8.92 -8.47 18.95
CA LEU A 89 -8.05 -7.32 19.31
C LEU A 89 -6.56 -7.72 19.49
N SER A 90 -6.30 -8.93 19.98
CA SER A 90 -4.93 -9.46 20.12
C SER A 90 -4.22 -9.67 18.77
N LYS A 91 -4.95 -10.14 17.74
CA LYS A 91 -4.43 -10.26 16.37
C LYS A 91 -4.14 -8.88 15.77
N TRP A 92 -4.94 -7.88 16.11
CA TRP A 92 -4.75 -6.48 15.74
C TRP A 92 -3.43 -5.91 16.28
N LEU A 93 -3.14 -6.15 17.56
CA LEU A 93 -1.91 -5.72 18.21
C LEU A 93 -0.67 -6.39 17.61
N SER A 94 -0.76 -7.66 17.21
CA SER A 94 0.34 -8.36 16.52
C SER A 94 0.49 -7.92 15.05
N PHE A 95 -0.59 -7.51 14.39
CA PHE A 95 -0.58 -7.07 12.99
C PHE A 95 0.00 -5.67 12.82
N PHE A 96 -0.30 -4.75 13.74
CA PHE A 96 0.06 -3.34 13.63
C PHE A 96 1.57 -3.08 13.40
N PRO A 97 2.51 -3.71 14.12
CA PRO A 97 3.94 -3.52 13.88
C PRO A 97 4.37 -3.96 12.47
N GLY A 98 3.86 -5.10 12.00
CA GLY A 98 4.16 -5.61 10.66
C GLY A 98 3.63 -4.68 9.57
N PHE A 99 2.39 -4.21 9.73
CA PHE A 99 1.83 -3.18 8.86
C PHE A 99 2.70 -1.92 8.83
N LEU A 100 3.09 -1.40 9.99
CA LEU A 100 3.86 -0.17 10.09
C LEU A 100 5.23 -0.29 9.39
N ILE A 101 5.93 -1.41 9.57
CA ILE A 101 7.21 -1.67 8.92
C ILE A 101 7.05 -1.70 7.39
N ILE A 102 6.11 -2.49 6.87
CA ILE A 102 5.86 -2.60 5.43
C ILE A 102 5.46 -1.23 4.86
N TYR A 103 4.58 -0.52 5.55
CA TYR A 103 4.12 0.80 5.15
C TYR A 103 5.28 1.79 5.04
N LEU A 104 6.16 1.85 6.05
CA LEU A 104 7.34 2.72 6.04
C LEU A 104 8.32 2.35 4.92
N LEU A 105 8.52 1.05 4.65
CA LEU A 105 9.38 0.60 3.54
C LEU A 105 8.82 1.02 2.18
N VAL A 106 7.53 0.77 1.93
CA VAL A 106 6.85 1.18 0.69
C VAL A 106 6.91 2.70 0.54
N TRP A 107 6.68 3.43 1.63
CA TRP A 107 6.74 4.88 1.64
C TRP A 107 8.14 5.43 1.32
N LEU A 108 9.17 4.88 1.95
CA LEU A 108 10.56 5.24 1.70
C LEU A 108 10.92 5.01 0.23
N PHE A 109 10.51 3.86 -0.33
CA PHE A 109 10.72 3.54 -1.73
C PHE A 109 10.06 4.56 -2.66
N ILE A 110 8.83 4.98 -2.38
CA ILE A 110 8.11 6.01 -3.16
C ILE A 110 8.85 7.35 -3.10
N ILE A 111 9.32 7.77 -1.92
CA ILE A 111 10.07 9.02 -1.75
C ILE A 111 11.38 8.99 -2.52
N ILE A 112 12.16 7.92 -2.41
CA ILE A 112 13.45 7.78 -3.11
C ILE A 112 13.22 7.85 -4.62
N ARG A 113 12.23 7.10 -5.12
CA ARG A 113 11.88 7.10 -6.55
C ARG A 113 11.46 8.48 -7.04
N ARG A 114 10.66 9.21 -6.25
CA ARG A 114 10.24 10.58 -6.59
C ARG A 114 11.45 11.52 -6.69
N LYS A 115 12.36 11.47 -5.72
CA LYS A 115 13.59 12.28 -5.71
C LYS A 115 14.47 11.98 -6.94
N LEU A 116 14.68 10.71 -7.25
CA LEU A 116 15.46 10.28 -8.42
C LEU A 116 14.85 10.80 -9.74
N VAL A 117 13.53 10.72 -9.89
CA VAL A 117 12.86 11.23 -11.11
C VAL A 117 13.02 12.74 -11.24
N VAL A 118 12.86 13.49 -10.15
CA VAL A 118 13.06 14.95 -10.15
C VAL A 118 14.51 15.30 -10.51
N GLU A 119 15.48 14.57 -9.97
CA GLU A 119 16.90 14.80 -10.24
C GLU A 119 17.25 14.53 -11.71
N VAL A 120 16.74 13.45 -12.30
CA VAL A 120 16.91 13.15 -13.74
C VAL A 120 16.28 14.23 -14.62
N ILE A 121 15.07 14.71 -14.28
CA ILE A 121 14.42 15.79 -15.03
C ILE A 121 15.23 17.08 -14.94
N ASN A 122 15.70 17.44 -13.75
CA ASN A 122 16.52 18.64 -13.53
C ASN A 122 17.85 18.57 -14.29
N GLN A 123 18.48 17.40 -14.38
CA GLN A 123 19.70 17.20 -15.16
C GLN A 123 19.44 17.35 -16.67
N ASN A 124 18.30 16.85 -17.16
CA ASN A 124 17.93 16.98 -18.57
C ASN A 124 17.53 18.40 -18.97
N LEU A 125 16.93 19.18 -18.07
CA LEU A 125 16.60 20.60 -18.32
C LEU A 125 17.81 21.54 -18.27
N ARG A 126 18.91 21.10 -17.65
CA ARG A 126 20.18 21.85 -17.59
C ARG A 126 21.12 21.56 -18.75
N ARG A 127 20.80 20.59 -19.61
CA ARG A 127 21.48 20.32 -20.88
C ARG A 127 20.75 21.04 -22.01
#